data_AF-A0A317Z3Y1-F1
#
_entry.id   AF-A0A317Z3Y1-F1
#
_cell.length_a   1.000
_cell.length_b   1.000
_cell.length_c   1.000
_cell.angle_alpha   90.00
_cell.angle_beta   90.00
_cell.angle_gamma   90.00
#
_symmetry.space_group_name_H-M   'P 1'
#
loop_
_entity.id
_entity.type
_entity.pdbx_description
1 polymer ?
#
loop_
_entity_poly.entity_id
_entity_poly.type
_entity_poly.pdbx_seq_one_letter_code
_entity_poly.pdbx_strand_id
1 'polypeptide(L)'
;MKKAKSFLYLTQLNTRRIFRDFKYVLLIIALPMFFYVIYSEIFPQNAAVNGISWKEYSLISLICFGIMGNAINLLGTKVANEKNDNWYAYLKVSVIN
;
A
#
# COMPACT_ATOMS: atom_id res chain seq x y z
N MET A 1 -1.20 -25.84 -13.53
CA MET A 1 -1.06 -24.52 -14.19
C MET A 1 -2.30 -23.62 -14.12
N LYS A 2 -3.55 -24.10 -14.28
CA LYS A 2 -4.77 -23.24 -14.27
C LYS A 2 -4.94 -22.39 -13.00
N LYS A 3 -4.76 -22.98 -11.81
CA LYS A 3 -4.87 -22.26 -10.51
C LYS A 3 -3.91 -21.07 -10.37
N ALA A 4 -2.66 -21.23 -10.82
CA ALA A 4 -1.66 -20.17 -10.76
C ALA A 4 -2.04 -18.98 -11.66
N LYS A 5 -2.59 -19.26 -12.86
CA LYS A 5 -3.08 -18.20 -13.76
C LYS A 5 -4.27 -17.45 -13.18
N SER A 6 -5.24 -18.15 -12.59
CA SER A 6 -6.40 -17.53 -11.93
C SER A 6 -5.97 -16.66 -10.74
N PHE A 7 -5.02 -17.13 -9.91
CA PHE A 7 -4.47 -16.35 -8.81
C PHE A 7 -3.81 -15.04 -9.29
N LEU A 8 -2.97 -15.11 -10.33
CA LEU A 8 -2.33 -13.91 -10.91
C LEU A 8 -3.38 -12.96 -11.49
N TYR A 9 -4.40 -13.48 -12.18
CA TYR A 9 -5.47 -12.69 -12.75
C TYR A 9 -6.27 -11.94 -11.66
N LEU A 10 -6.69 -12.64 -10.60
CA LEU A 10 -7.39 -12.03 -9.47
C LEU A 10 -6.53 -10.98 -8.77
N THR A 11 -5.22 -11.24 -8.62
CA THR A 11 -4.29 -10.26 -8.05
C THR A 11 -4.21 -9.00 -8.92
N GLN A 12 -4.03 -9.16 -10.24
CA GLN A 12 -4.00 -8.03 -11.18
C GLN A 12 -5.31 -7.23 -11.18
N LEU A 13 -6.46 -7.91 -11.12
CA LEU A 13 -7.77 -7.26 -11.11
C LEU A 13 -7.98 -6.46 -9.81
N ASN A 14 -7.57 -7.02 -8.67
CA ASN A 14 -7.58 -6.32 -7.39
C ASN A 14 -6.65 -5.12 -7.37
N THR A 15 -5.42 -5.25 -7.89
CA THR A 15 -4.48 -4.13 -8.01
C THR A 15 -5.06 -3.02 -8.88
N ARG A 16 -5.61 -3.35 -10.06
CA ARG A 16 -6.28 -2.36 -10.92
C ARG A 16 -7.47 -1.68 -10.23
N ARG A 17 -8.25 -2.40 -9.42
CA ARG A 17 -9.35 -1.82 -8.65
C ARG A 17 -8.86 -0.77 -7.67
N ILE A 18 -7.77 -1.04 -6.96
CA ILE A 18 -7.17 -0.08 -6.02
C ILE A 18 -6.66 1.15 -6.77
N PHE A 19 -5.94 0.97 -7.87
CA PHE A 19 -5.42 2.09 -8.68
C PHE A 19 -6.51 2.96 -9.33
N ARG A 20 -7.71 2.43 -9.53
CA ARG A 20 -8.86 3.20 -10.04
C ARG A 20 -9.47 4.12 -9.00
N ASP A 21 -9.26 3.86 -7.72
CA ASP A 21 -9.62 4.80 -6.66
C ASP A 21 -8.55 5.89 -6.56
N PHE A 22 -8.60 6.82 -7.52
CA PHE A 22 -7.60 7.87 -7.64
C PHE A 22 -7.54 8.76 -6.39
N LYS A 23 -8.68 9.01 -5.73
CA LYS A 23 -8.72 9.81 -4.50
C LYS A 23 -7.94 9.14 -3.38
N TYR A 24 -8.15 7.83 -3.21
CA TYR A 24 -7.43 7.02 -2.24
C TYR A 24 -5.93 6.99 -2.52
N VAL A 25 -5.54 6.65 -3.76
CA VAL A 25 -4.12 6.58 -4.18
C VAL A 25 -3.43 7.92 -4.01
N LEU A 26 -4.09 9.00 -4.43
CA LEU A 26 -3.55 10.35 -4.30
C LEU A 26 -3.35 10.71 -2.83
N LEU A 27 -4.34 10.46 -1.97
CA LEU A 27 -4.24 10.80 -0.54
C LEU A 27 -3.07 10.08 0.14
N ILE A 28 -2.88 8.80 -0.15
CA ILE A 28 -1.84 7.96 0.45
C ILE A 28 -0.44 8.30 0.00
N ILE A 29 -0.27 8.86 -1.20
CA ILE A 29 1.03 9.32 -1.69
C ILE A 29 1.27 10.77 -1.27
N ALA A 30 0.24 11.61 -1.38
CA ALA A 30 0.31 13.03 -1.06
C ALA A 30 0.65 13.26 0.41
N LEU A 31 0.06 12.48 1.34
CA LEU A 31 0.30 12.70 2.77
C LEU A 31 1.76 12.43 3.18
N PRO A 32 2.39 11.28 2.86
CA PRO A 32 3.82 11.06 3.12
C PRO A 32 4.71 12.07 2.37
N MET A 33 4.39 12.43 1.13
CA MET A 33 5.16 13.44 0.38
C MET A 33 5.09 14.81 1.04
N PHE A 34 3.92 15.20 1.53
CA PHE A 34 3.74 16.46 2.25
C PHE A 34 4.59 16.49 3.54
N PHE A 35 4.56 15.40 4.32
CA PHE A 35 5.42 15.28 5.50
C PHE A 35 6.92 15.25 5.16
N TYR A 36 7.30 14.64 4.05
CA TYR A 36 8.70 14.64 3.59
C TYR A 36 9.20 16.06 3.36
N VAL A 37 8.45 16.86 2.60
CA VAL A 37 8.84 18.25 2.30
C VAL A 37 8.96 19.05 3.60
N ILE A 38 7.96 18.97 4.48
CA ILE A 38 7.98 19.67 5.76
C ILE A 38 9.20 19.25 6.60
N TYR A 39 9.46 17.95 6.73
CA TYR A 39 10.59 17.45 7.54
C TYR A 39 11.94 17.72 6.90
N SER A 40 12.01 17.91 5.58
CA SER A 40 13.26 18.31 4.92
C SER A 40 13.63 19.77 5.16
N GLU A 41 12.64 20.63 5.45
CA GLU A 41 12.84 22.07 5.71
C GLU A 41 12.99 22.38 7.20
N ILE A 42 12.30 21.63 8.08
CA ILE A 42 12.38 21.83 9.53
C ILE A 42 13.77 21.45 10.08
N PHE A 43 14.39 20.41 9.52
CA PHE A 43 15.63 19.87 10.05
C PHE A 43 16.87 20.47 9.39
N PRO A 44 17.95 20.73 10.15
CA PRO A 44 19.21 21.25 9.61
C PRO A 44 19.80 20.34 8.52
N GLN A 45 20.46 20.92 7.51
CA GLN A 45 21.05 20.14 6.41
C GLN A 45 22.18 19.20 6.85
N ASN A 46 22.83 19.49 7.98
CA ASN A 46 23.86 18.66 8.60
C ASN A 46 23.30 17.62 9.57
N ALA A 47 21.97 17.53 9.73
CA ALA A 47 21.35 16.48 10.52
C ALA A 47 21.57 15.13 9.85
N ALA A 48 22.06 14.17 10.63
CA ALA A 48 22.31 12.81 10.17
C ALA A 48 21.96 11.81 11.28
N VAL A 49 21.48 10.64 10.86
CA VAL A 49 21.21 9.51 11.75
C VAL A 49 22.11 8.37 11.31
N ASN A 50 22.99 7.91 12.20
CA ASN A 50 23.95 6.84 11.90
C ASN A 50 24.77 7.08 10.62
N GLY A 51 25.16 8.33 10.36
CA GLY A 51 25.93 8.72 9.17
C GLY A 51 25.11 8.87 7.88
N ILE A 52 23.81 8.61 7.91
CA ILE A 52 22.89 8.82 6.78
C ILE A 52 22.29 10.21 6.90
N SER A 53 22.22 10.95 5.79
CA SER A 53 21.62 12.28 5.82
C SER A 53 20.15 12.22 6.24
N TRP A 54 19.67 13.24 6.96
CA TRP A 54 18.28 13.27 7.42
C TRP A 54 17.28 13.16 6.27
N LYS A 55 17.59 13.76 5.11
CA LYS A 55 16.73 13.67 3.91
C LYS A 55 16.55 12.23 3.45
N GLU A 56 17.62 11.46 3.36
CA GLU A 56 17.56 10.05 2.95
C GLU A 56 16.82 9.20 4.00
N TYR A 57 17.15 9.40 5.27
CA TYR A 57 16.54 8.66 6.38
C TYR A 57 15.03 8.89 6.48
N SER A 58 14.61 10.16 6.37
CA SER A 58 13.19 10.54 6.44
C SER A 58 12.40 10.04 5.22
N LEU A 59 12.99 10.08 4.02
CA LEU A 59 12.37 9.54 2.81
C LEU A 59 12.06 8.04 2.96
N ILE A 60 13.05 7.25 3.37
CA ILE A 60 12.90 5.80 3.56
C ILE A 60 11.85 5.52 4.64
N SER A 61 11.90 6.27 5.73
CA SER A 61 10.94 6.13 6.84
C SER A 61 9.50 6.39 6.39
N LEU A 62 9.28 7.39 5.52
CA LEU A 62 7.96 7.70 4.97
C LEU A 62 7.47 6.66 3.96
N ILE A 63 8.38 6.06 3.19
CA ILE A 63 8.08 4.89 2.33
C ILE A 63 7.63 3.71 3.21
N CYS A 64 8.38 3.37 4.25
CA CYS A 64 8.04 2.30 5.17
C CYS A 64 6.71 2.54 5.88
N PHE A 65 6.47 3.76 6.34
CA PHE A 65 5.19 4.17 6.93
C PHE A 65 4.04 3.98 5.94
N GLY A 66 4.21 4.42 4.69
CA GLY A 66 3.23 4.20 3.63
C GLY A 66 2.93 2.72 3.41
N ILE A 67 3.96 1.88 3.27
CA ILE A 67 3.79 0.42 3.07
C ILE A 67 3.04 -0.21 4.24
N MET A 68 3.48 0.03 5.47
CA MET A 68 2.84 -0.55 6.66
C MET A 68 1.42 -0.05 6.87
N GLY A 69 1.19 1.26 6.70
CA GLY A 69 -0.14 1.86 6.80
C GLY A 69 -1.13 1.23 5.82
N ASN A 70 -0.71 1.00 4.57
CA ASN A 70 -1.55 0.34 3.56
C ASN A 70 -1.76 -1.16 3.85
N ALA A 71 -0.73 -1.85 4.31
CA ALA A 71 -0.83 -3.27 4.66
C ALA A 71 -1.90 -3.52 5.73
N ILE A 72 -1.98 -2.65 6.73
CA ILE A 72 -2.97 -2.77 7.82
C ILE A 72 -4.35 -2.27 7.36
N ASN A 73 -4.42 -1.03 6.88
CA ASN A 73 -5.72 -0.36 6.67
C ASN A 73 -6.46 -0.84 5.41
N LEU A 74 -5.75 -1.28 4.37
CA LEU A 74 -6.35 -1.74 3.11
C LEU A 74 -6.34 -3.25 3.00
N LEU A 75 -5.16 -3.86 3.06
CA LEU A 75 -5.05 -5.30 2.85
C LEU A 75 -5.62 -6.07 4.03
N GLY A 76 -5.25 -5.70 5.27
CA GLY A 76 -5.71 -6.35 6.49
C GLY A 76 -7.22 -6.32 6.65
N THR A 77 -7.83 -5.15 6.50
CA THR A 77 -9.30 -4.98 6.58
C THR A 77 -10.02 -5.79 5.51
N LYS A 78 -9.51 -5.78 4.27
CA LYS A 78 -10.08 -6.55 3.16
C LYS A 78 -10.02 -8.05 3.42
N VAL A 79 -8.88 -8.57 3.88
CA VAL A 79 -8.74 -9.99 4.23
C VAL A 79 -9.69 -10.38 5.37
N ALA A 80 -9.83 -9.52 6.38
CA ALA A 80 -10.77 -9.75 7.47
C ALA A 80 -12.23 -9.80 6.98
N ASN A 81 -12.62 -8.87 6.10
CA ASN A 81 -13.97 -8.84 5.51
C ASN A 81 -14.22 -10.05 4.60
N GLU A 82 -13.28 -10.39 3.71
CA GLU A 82 -13.40 -11.56 2.83
C GLU A 82 -13.57 -12.87 3.60
N LYS A 83 -12.93 -12.99 4.77
CA LYS A 83 -13.11 -14.12 5.68
C LYS A 83 -14.51 -14.16 6.30
N ASN A 84 -15.07 -13.01 6.69
CA ASN A 84 -16.40 -12.93 7.27
C ASN A 84 -17.49 -13.21 6.21
N ASP A 85 -17.36 -12.60 5.04
CA ASP A 85 -18.36 -12.64 3.96
C ASP A 85 -18.37 -13.96 3.17
N ASN A 86 -17.56 -14.95 3.57
CA ASN A 86 -17.37 -16.22 2.84
C ASN A 86 -17.02 -16.01 1.35
N TRP A 87 -16.22 -14.99 1.04
CA TRP A 87 -15.89 -14.60 -0.35
C TRP A 87 -15.35 -15.77 -1.19
N TYR A 88 -14.58 -16.67 -0.58
CA TYR A 88 -14.05 -17.86 -1.25
C TYR A 88 -15.13 -18.85 -1.73
N ALA A 89 -16.29 -18.89 -1.08
CA ALA A 89 -17.41 -19.71 -1.54
C ALA A 89 -17.98 -19.15 -2.85
N TYR A 90 -18.13 -17.82 -2.95
CA TYR A 90 -18.57 -17.15 -4.17
C TYR A 90 -17.55 -17.32 -5.32
N LEU A 91 -16.25 -17.24 -5.03
CA LEU A 91 -15.23 -17.45 -6.07
C LEU A 91 -15.29 -18.86 -6.69
N LYS A 92 -15.64 -19.89 -5.91
CA LYS A 92 -15.76 -21.28 -6.40
C LYS A 92 -16.91 -21.50 -7.37
N VAL A 93 -18.01 -20.75 -7.22
CA VAL A 93 -19.19 -20.84 -8.10
C VAL A 93 -19.14 -19.86 -9.27
N SER A 94 -18.26 -18.85 -9.20
CA SER A 94 -18.08 -17.90 -10.30
C SER A 94 -17.42 -18.57 -11.51
N VAL A 95 -17.75 -18.11 -12.71
CA VAL A 95 -17.27 -18.64 -14.01
C VAL A 95 -15.77 -18.38 -14.25
N ILE A 96 -15.05 -17.79 -13.29
CA ILE A 96 -13.64 -17.38 -13.42
C ILE A 96 -12.67 -18.56 -13.19
N ASN A 97 -13.04 -19.80 -13.56
CA ASN A 97 -12.26 -21.02 -13.32
C ASN A 97 -11.98 -21.82 -14.61
#